data_AF-A0A7Z9VC37-F1
#
_entry.id   AF-A0A7Z9VC37-F1
#
_cell.length_a   1.000
_cell.length_b   1.000
_cell.length_c   1.000
_cell.angle_alpha   90.00
_cell.angle_beta   90.00
_cell.angle_gamma   90.00
#
_symmetry.space_group_name_H-M   'P 1'
#
loop_
_entity.id
_entity.type
_entity.pdbx_description
1 polymer ?
#
loop_
_entity_poly.entity_id
_entity_poly.type
_entity_poly.pdbx_seq_one_letter_code
_entity_poly.pdbx_strand_id
1 'polypeptide(L)'
;MMKPRPVPMTLLMLAVLLIASAANGQSISLDWKNSPDRTWSGSQWNSNRLQDWAVSDGQLRCINSRPHDPVRTTILLTTDCDSSRGGFAFATEIAAGWSEAREGSFGGILFGIGGQEVDHRIRSIVHDKPAADGGILAVVHPDGRVGFRNFTTGGGGGSWSIGGPLEKGRGSLLPNQVQSGDGGQGPWILRLTQTQPLTNNPESANTYRVLLTATQVKSGNLISSASLSGV
;
A
#
# COMPACT_ATOMS: atom_id res chain seq x y z
N MET A 1 -6.55 1.79 62.86
CA MET A 1 -7.41 0.99 61.96
C MET A 1 -8.21 1.95 61.07
N MET A 2 -7.76 2.21 59.83
CA MET A 2 -8.38 3.19 58.92
C MET A 2 -9.61 2.59 58.24
N LYS A 3 -10.75 3.28 58.33
CA LYS A 3 -11.98 2.93 57.58
C LYS A 3 -11.85 3.42 56.13
N PRO A 4 -12.10 2.58 55.11
CA PRO A 4 -12.10 3.02 53.72
C PRO A 4 -13.29 3.96 53.47
N ARG A 5 -13.03 5.08 52.77
CA ARG A 5 -14.07 6.03 52.37
C ARG A 5 -14.86 5.47 51.17
N PRO A 6 -16.19 5.63 51.14
CA PRO A 6 -16.99 5.19 50.00
C PRO A 6 -16.72 6.09 48.79
N VAL A 7 -16.32 5.49 47.68
CA VAL A 7 -16.18 6.17 46.39
C VAL A 7 -17.59 6.50 45.88
N PRO A 8 -17.87 7.76 45.47
CA PRO A 8 -19.19 8.14 44.98
C PRO A 8 -19.54 7.40 43.68
N MET A 9 -20.68 6.71 43.67
CA MET A 9 -21.17 5.83 42.59
C MET A 9 -21.29 6.54 41.22
N THR A 10 -21.40 7.87 41.20
CA THR A 10 -21.43 8.72 40.01
C THR A 10 -20.09 8.77 39.27
N LEU A 11 -18.94 8.61 39.95
CA LEU A 11 -17.63 8.56 39.29
C LEU A 11 -17.42 7.24 38.54
N LEU A 12 -18.10 6.17 38.94
CA LEU A 12 -17.99 4.85 38.31
C LEU A 12 -18.77 4.77 36.99
N MET A 13 -19.92 5.46 36.87
CA MET A 13 -20.72 5.48 35.64
C MET A 13 -20.05 6.28 34.51
N LEU A 14 -19.36 7.38 34.80
CA LEU A 14 -18.65 8.17 33.78
C LEU A 14 -17.42 7.44 33.23
N ALA A 15 -16.76 6.61 34.04
CA ALA A 15 -15.64 5.77 33.61
C ALA A 15 -16.07 4.61 32.70
N VAL A 16 -17.31 4.11 32.82
CA VAL A 16 -17.83 3.01 31.98
C VAL A 16 -18.29 3.50 30.59
N LEU A 17 -18.75 4.75 30.47
CA LEU A 17 -19.14 5.33 29.17
C LEU A 17 -17.95 5.75 28.27
N LEU A 18 -16.75 5.91 28.84
CA LEU A 18 -15.54 6.26 28.08
C LEU A 18 -14.81 5.06 27.44
N ILE A 19 -15.23 3.83 27.74
CA ILE A 19 -14.55 2.60 27.26
C ILE A 19 -15.13 2.11 25.91
N ALA A 20 -16.26 2.65 25.44
CA ALA A 20 -16.98 2.12 24.28
C ALA A 20 -16.81 2.92 22.97
N SER A 21 -15.80 3.79 22.85
CA SER A 21 -15.37 4.31 21.53
C SER A 21 -14.15 3.57 21.04
N ALA A 22 -14.23 2.24 20.96
CA ALA A 22 -13.44 1.52 19.98
C ALA A 22 -14.03 1.91 18.61
N ALA A 23 -13.34 2.78 17.87
CA ALA A 23 -13.69 3.06 16.49
C ALA A 23 -13.87 1.72 15.77
N ASN A 24 -15.11 1.41 15.34
CA ASN A 24 -15.41 0.23 14.55
C ASN A 24 -14.70 0.37 13.20
N GLY A 25 -13.44 -0.04 13.13
CA GLY A 25 -12.68 -0.11 11.90
C GLY A 25 -13.28 -1.19 11.02
N GLN A 26 -13.94 -0.81 9.93
CA GLN A 26 -14.31 -1.75 8.89
C GLN A 26 -13.03 -2.30 8.26
N SER A 27 -12.83 -3.62 8.31
CA SER A 27 -11.72 -4.28 7.64
C SER A 27 -12.24 -5.28 6.63
N ILE A 28 -11.53 -5.40 5.51
CA ILE A 28 -11.73 -6.44 4.51
C ILE A 28 -10.46 -7.26 4.42
N SER A 29 -10.60 -8.57 4.27
CA SER A 29 -9.49 -9.48 4.00
C SER A 29 -9.79 -10.21 2.71
N LEU A 30 -8.84 -10.18 1.78
CA LEU A 30 -8.92 -10.82 0.48
C LEU A 30 -7.67 -11.68 0.32
N ASP A 31 -7.86 -12.93 -0.09
CA ASP A 31 -6.76 -13.84 -0.39
C ASP A 31 -7.10 -14.73 -1.59
N TRP A 32 -6.07 -15.40 -2.10
CA TRP A 32 -6.19 -16.37 -3.19
C TRP A 32 -6.05 -17.81 -2.70
N LYS A 33 -5.95 -18.08 -1.39
CA LYS A 33 -5.60 -19.41 -0.85
C LYS A 33 -6.57 -20.51 -1.29
N ASN A 34 -7.84 -20.14 -1.45
CA ASN A 34 -8.91 -21.04 -1.90
C ASN A 34 -9.34 -20.77 -3.35
N SER A 35 -8.61 -19.93 -4.09
CA SER A 35 -8.87 -19.73 -5.53
C SER A 35 -8.23 -20.85 -6.35
N PRO A 36 -8.90 -21.32 -7.42
CA PRO A 36 -8.29 -22.26 -8.34
C PRO A 36 -7.18 -21.58 -9.15
N ASP A 37 -6.22 -22.38 -9.60
CA ASP A 37 -5.17 -21.94 -10.52
C ASP A 37 -5.79 -21.45 -11.85
N ARG A 38 -5.44 -20.21 -12.25
CA ARG A 38 -6.03 -19.56 -13.44
C ARG A 38 -5.27 -18.32 -13.89
N THR A 39 -5.44 -17.91 -15.15
CA THR A 39 -4.77 -16.75 -15.78
C THR A 39 -5.41 -15.39 -15.43
N TRP A 40 -6.09 -15.27 -14.28
CA TRP A 40 -6.66 -13.98 -13.85
C TRP A 40 -6.95 -13.91 -12.35
N SER A 41 -6.90 -12.70 -11.79
CA SER A 41 -6.98 -12.42 -10.35
C SER A 41 -8.37 -12.61 -9.72
N GLY A 42 -9.45 -12.60 -10.50
CA GLY A 42 -10.83 -12.71 -10.01
C GLY A 42 -11.65 -11.45 -10.25
N SER A 43 -12.99 -11.55 -10.12
CA SER A 43 -13.93 -10.52 -10.57
C SER A 43 -13.88 -9.23 -9.76
N GLN A 44 -13.26 -9.27 -8.58
CA GLN A 44 -13.08 -8.10 -7.73
C GLN A 44 -11.93 -7.20 -8.19
N TRP A 45 -11.11 -7.65 -9.15
CA TRP A 45 -9.85 -7.02 -9.50
C TRP A 45 -9.76 -6.68 -10.99
N ASN A 46 -9.15 -5.54 -11.31
CA ASN A 46 -8.66 -5.25 -12.66
C ASN A 46 -7.14 -5.46 -12.71
N SER A 47 -6.71 -6.53 -13.37
CA SER A 47 -5.29 -6.81 -13.62
C SER A 47 -4.86 -6.20 -14.95
N ASN A 48 -4.04 -5.15 -14.91
CA ASN A 48 -3.58 -4.50 -16.12
C ASN A 48 -2.67 -5.42 -16.92
N ARG A 49 -3.07 -5.62 -18.20
CA ARG A 49 -2.64 -6.71 -19.09
C ARG A 49 -2.90 -8.07 -18.45
N LEU A 50 -4.15 -8.53 -18.51
CA LEU A 50 -4.65 -9.74 -17.86
C LEU A 50 -3.72 -10.96 -17.99
N GLN A 51 -3.15 -11.16 -19.17
CA GLN A 51 -2.24 -12.28 -19.47
C GLN A 51 -0.89 -12.23 -18.72
N ASP A 52 -0.54 -11.10 -18.11
CA ASP A 52 0.68 -10.95 -17.31
C ASP A 52 0.49 -11.44 -15.87
N TRP A 53 -0.68 -11.99 -15.54
CA TRP A 53 -1.05 -12.43 -14.20
C TRP A 53 -1.55 -13.87 -14.17
N ALA A 54 -1.29 -14.54 -13.05
CA ALA A 54 -1.87 -15.84 -12.74
C ALA A 54 -2.11 -15.98 -11.24
N VAL A 55 -3.18 -16.67 -10.88
CA VAL A 55 -3.31 -17.29 -9.56
C VAL A 55 -2.72 -18.68 -9.66
N SER A 56 -1.77 -19.01 -8.79
CA SER A 56 -1.12 -20.32 -8.73
C SER A 56 -0.63 -20.58 -7.32
N ASP A 57 -0.93 -21.77 -6.80
CA ASP A 57 -0.61 -22.19 -5.42
C ASP A 57 -1.15 -21.21 -4.35
N GLY A 58 -2.36 -20.70 -4.57
CA GLY A 58 -3.00 -19.77 -3.65
C GLY A 58 -2.39 -18.36 -3.60
N GLN A 59 -1.57 -18.01 -4.59
CA GLN A 59 -0.88 -16.71 -4.69
C GLN A 59 -1.18 -16.03 -6.02
N LEU A 60 -1.35 -14.71 -6.00
CA LEU A 60 -1.33 -13.90 -7.22
C LEU A 60 0.13 -13.65 -7.64
N ARG A 61 0.48 -14.02 -8.87
CA ARG A 61 1.81 -13.87 -9.46
C ARG A 61 1.74 -12.98 -10.70
N CYS A 62 2.63 -11.99 -10.77
CA CYS A 62 2.96 -11.33 -12.04
C CYS A 62 3.94 -12.21 -12.79
N ILE A 63 3.54 -12.76 -13.94
CA ILE A 63 4.35 -13.68 -14.75
C ILE A 63 5.15 -12.97 -15.85
N ASN A 64 4.91 -11.67 -16.06
CA ASN A 64 5.72 -10.84 -16.93
C ASN A 64 6.83 -10.13 -16.13
N SER A 65 8.07 -10.26 -16.62
CA SER A 65 9.28 -9.63 -16.06
C SER A 65 10.12 -8.93 -17.14
N ARG A 66 9.51 -8.62 -18.29
CA ARG A 66 10.21 -8.00 -19.42
C ARG A 66 10.56 -6.55 -19.09
N PRO A 67 11.79 -6.08 -19.39
CA PRO A 67 12.18 -4.68 -19.12
C PRO A 67 11.31 -3.66 -19.85
N HIS A 68 10.76 -4.02 -21.00
CA HIS A 68 9.84 -3.19 -21.78
C HIS A 68 8.49 -2.95 -21.08
N ASP A 69 8.20 -3.73 -20.03
CA ASP A 69 6.92 -3.83 -19.34
C ASP A 69 7.10 -3.56 -17.82
N PRO A 70 7.56 -2.36 -17.42
CA PRO A 70 8.22 -2.15 -16.13
C PRO A 70 7.32 -2.18 -14.89
N VAL A 71 6.05 -1.76 -14.99
CA VAL A 71 5.12 -1.79 -13.84
C VAL A 71 3.83 -2.48 -14.22
N ARG A 72 3.40 -3.41 -13.38
CA ARG A 72 2.11 -4.10 -13.49
C ARG A 72 1.34 -3.91 -12.20
N THR A 73 0.04 -3.65 -12.35
CA THR A 73 -0.86 -3.43 -11.24
C THR A 73 -2.06 -4.36 -11.34
N THR A 74 -2.56 -4.75 -10.18
CA THR A 74 -3.86 -5.38 -10.02
C THR A 74 -4.64 -4.53 -9.02
N ILE A 75 -5.71 -3.88 -9.47
CA ILE A 75 -6.45 -2.86 -8.71
C ILE A 75 -7.78 -3.44 -8.22
N LEU A 76 -8.08 -3.31 -6.93
CA LEU A 76 -9.35 -3.73 -6.34
C LEU A 76 -10.47 -2.77 -6.79
N LEU A 77 -11.59 -3.33 -7.27
CA LEU A 77 -12.70 -2.56 -7.82
C LEU A 77 -13.88 -2.41 -6.85
N THR A 78 -13.94 -3.22 -5.80
CA THR A 78 -15.12 -3.31 -4.92
C THR A 78 -15.08 -2.39 -3.72
N THR A 79 -13.95 -1.71 -3.50
CA THR A 79 -13.70 -0.89 -2.31
C THR A 79 -12.82 0.29 -2.66
N ASP A 80 -13.12 1.46 -2.08
CA ASP A 80 -12.30 2.67 -2.18
C ASP A 80 -11.99 3.21 -0.77
N CYS A 81 -10.91 3.98 -0.65
CA CYS A 81 -10.55 4.65 0.59
C CYS A 81 -11.21 6.03 0.66
N ASP A 82 -12.18 6.15 1.55
CA ASP A 82 -12.82 7.42 1.87
C ASP A 82 -11.94 8.22 2.85
N SER A 83 -11.21 9.20 2.33
CA SER A 83 -10.30 10.05 3.12
C SER A 83 -11.03 10.87 4.21
N SER A 84 -12.35 11.05 4.10
CA SER A 84 -13.15 11.70 5.15
C SER A 84 -13.29 10.84 6.41
N ARG A 85 -13.02 9.53 6.32
CA ARG A 85 -13.11 8.59 7.45
C ARG A 85 -11.82 8.50 8.28
N GLY A 86 -10.83 9.33 7.97
CA GLY A 86 -9.57 9.42 8.71
C GLY A 86 -8.51 8.44 8.21
N GLY A 87 -7.66 7.98 9.14
CA GLY A 87 -6.53 7.10 8.82
C GLY A 87 -6.97 5.71 8.36
N PHE A 88 -6.21 5.12 7.45
CA PHE A 88 -6.42 3.75 6.97
C PHE A 88 -5.10 2.98 6.97
N ALA A 89 -5.22 1.65 6.94
CA ALA A 89 -4.08 0.77 6.79
C ALA A 89 -4.36 -0.34 5.79
N PHE A 90 -3.36 -0.62 4.96
CA PHE A 90 -3.32 -1.79 4.08
C PHE A 90 -2.23 -2.74 4.57
N ALA A 91 -2.49 -4.03 4.48
CA ALA A 91 -1.49 -5.05 4.69
C ALA A 91 -1.54 -6.06 3.54
N THR A 92 -0.37 -6.44 3.02
CA THR A 92 -0.23 -7.47 2.00
C THR A 92 0.99 -8.34 2.31
N GLU A 93 0.90 -9.63 2.01
CA GLU A 93 2.04 -10.54 2.09
C GLU A 93 2.73 -10.59 0.72
N ILE A 94 4.04 -10.33 0.71
CA ILE A 94 4.89 -10.48 -0.47
C ILE A 94 5.69 -11.77 -0.30
N ALA A 95 5.46 -12.71 -1.21
CA ALA A 95 6.14 -14.00 -1.23
C ALA A 95 7.66 -13.85 -1.42
N ALA A 96 8.40 -14.83 -0.92
CA ALA A 96 9.83 -14.99 -1.19
C ALA A 96 10.07 -15.47 -2.64
N GLY A 97 11.34 -15.73 -2.99
CA GLY A 97 11.69 -16.30 -4.29
C GLY A 97 12.09 -15.27 -5.36
N TRP A 98 12.63 -14.13 -4.94
CA TRP A 98 13.12 -13.07 -5.81
C TRP A 98 14.58 -13.30 -6.23
N SER A 99 15.04 -14.56 -6.29
CA SER A 99 16.44 -14.90 -6.60
C SER A 99 16.87 -14.47 -8.00
N GLU A 100 15.93 -14.46 -8.95
CA GLU A 100 16.12 -14.03 -10.34
C GLU A 100 15.79 -12.54 -10.55
N ALA A 101 15.55 -11.79 -9.47
CA ALA A 101 15.18 -10.39 -9.58
C ALA A 101 16.34 -9.55 -10.12
N ARG A 102 16.06 -8.74 -11.13
CA ARG A 102 17.03 -7.80 -11.71
C ARG A 102 17.17 -6.57 -10.83
N GLU A 103 18.26 -5.86 -10.99
CA GLU A 103 18.43 -4.53 -10.38
C GLU A 103 17.22 -3.64 -10.69
N GLY A 104 16.72 -2.94 -9.67
CA GLY A 104 15.53 -2.10 -9.79
C GLY A 104 14.20 -2.84 -9.68
N SER A 105 14.19 -4.17 -9.53
CA SER A 105 12.96 -4.91 -9.25
C SER A 105 12.32 -4.45 -7.93
N PHE A 106 10.99 -4.45 -7.90
CA PHE A 106 10.22 -4.12 -6.71
C PHE A 106 8.81 -4.71 -6.80
N GLY A 107 8.12 -4.77 -5.66
CA GLY A 107 6.71 -5.08 -5.56
C GLY A 107 6.09 -4.37 -4.37
N GLY A 108 4.76 -4.24 -4.33
CA GLY A 108 4.11 -3.58 -3.21
C GLY A 108 2.72 -3.04 -3.52
N ILE A 109 2.40 -1.90 -2.92
CA ILE A 109 1.08 -1.28 -2.93
C ILE A 109 1.15 0.02 -3.73
N LEU A 110 0.20 0.22 -4.63
CA LEU A 110 -0.03 1.51 -5.28
C LEU A 110 -1.19 2.22 -4.57
N PHE A 111 -1.01 3.49 -4.19
CA PHE A 111 -2.04 4.29 -3.53
C PHE A 111 -2.05 5.73 -4.04
N GLY A 112 -3.14 6.47 -3.76
CA GLY A 112 -3.30 7.85 -4.22
C GLY A 112 -3.44 7.98 -5.73
N ILE A 113 -4.11 7.02 -6.37
CA ILE A 113 -4.33 7.00 -7.82
C ILE A 113 -5.50 7.95 -8.15
N GLY A 114 -5.21 9.04 -8.84
CA GLY A 114 -6.16 10.13 -9.13
C GLY A 114 -6.81 10.75 -7.91
N GLY A 115 -7.82 11.59 -8.15
CA GLY A 115 -8.70 12.16 -7.13
C GLY A 115 -10.17 11.81 -7.38
N GLN A 116 -11.07 12.36 -6.55
CA GLN A 116 -12.51 12.09 -6.63
C GLN A 116 -13.11 12.42 -8.00
N GLU A 117 -12.48 13.32 -8.75
CA GLU A 117 -12.83 13.74 -10.10
C GLU A 117 -12.48 12.73 -11.20
N VAL A 118 -11.54 11.81 -10.94
CA VAL A 118 -11.11 10.81 -11.94
C VAL A 118 -12.05 9.60 -11.87
N ASP A 119 -12.61 9.15 -13.00
CA ASP A 119 -13.46 7.95 -13.04
C ASP A 119 -12.69 6.70 -12.53
N HIS A 120 -13.32 5.90 -11.67
CA HIS A 120 -12.69 4.70 -11.09
C HIS A 120 -12.17 3.70 -12.14
N ARG A 121 -12.78 3.65 -13.33
CA ARG A 121 -12.33 2.81 -14.44
C ARG A 121 -10.99 3.31 -15.00
N ILE A 122 -10.79 4.62 -15.05
CA ILE A 122 -9.52 5.24 -15.44
C ILE A 122 -8.45 4.95 -14.39
N ARG A 123 -8.77 5.09 -13.09
CA ARG A 123 -7.85 4.73 -11.99
C ARG A 123 -7.45 3.25 -12.05
N SER A 124 -8.39 2.38 -12.44
CA SER A 124 -8.15 0.94 -12.53
C SER A 124 -7.16 0.53 -13.62
N ILE A 125 -6.89 1.39 -14.61
CA ILE A 125 -5.98 1.09 -15.73
C ILE A 125 -4.57 1.67 -15.53
N VAL A 126 -4.24 2.20 -14.36
CA VAL A 126 -2.91 2.76 -14.08
C VAL A 126 -1.86 1.64 -14.00
N HIS A 127 -0.96 1.60 -14.99
CA HIS A 127 0.14 0.65 -15.08
C HIS A 127 1.28 1.20 -15.95
N ASP A 128 2.34 0.40 -16.11
CA ASP A 128 3.48 0.63 -16.99
C ASP A 128 4.38 1.79 -16.57
N LYS A 129 4.03 3.05 -16.87
CA LYS A 129 4.90 4.20 -16.63
C LYS A 129 4.23 5.24 -15.72
N PRO A 130 5.01 5.99 -14.92
CA PRO A 130 4.51 7.16 -14.22
C PRO A 130 3.82 8.14 -15.16
N ALA A 131 2.68 8.67 -14.74
CA ALA A 131 1.91 9.68 -15.45
C ALA A 131 1.15 10.54 -14.44
N ALA A 132 0.63 11.69 -14.88
CA ALA A 132 -0.29 12.48 -14.07
C ALA A 132 -1.35 11.56 -13.46
N ASP A 133 -1.66 11.79 -12.17
CA ASP A 133 -2.64 11.01 -11.41
C ASP A 133 -2.27 9.54 -11.16
N GLY A 134 -1.04 9.12 -11.47
CA GLY A 134 -0.59 7.73 -11.26
C GLY A 134 -0.37 7.34 -9.79
N GLY A 135 -0.22 8.31 -8.88
CA GLY A 135 -0.09 8.08 -7.44
C GLY A 135 1.33 7.77 -6.95
N ILE A 136 1.42 7.03 -5.84
CA ILE A 136 2.68 6.69 -5.16
C ILE A 136 2.78 5.17 -4.99
N LEU A 137 3.94 4.62 -5.36
CA LEU A 137 4.26 3.21 -5.17
C LEU A 137 4.96 3.02 -3.81
N ALA A 138 4.32 2.33 -2.88
CA ALA A 138 4.87 1.89 -1.60
C ALA A 138 5.45 0.47 -1.77
N VAL A 139 6.76 0.35 -1.90
CA VAL A 139 7.42 -0.86 -2.44
C VAL A 139 8.41 -1.50 -1.47
N VAL A 140 8.63 -2.80 -1.67
CA VAL A 140 9.76 -3.58 -1.15
C VAL A 140 10.66 -4.01 -2.30
N HIS A 141 11.96 -4.02 -2.03
CA HIS A 141 13.00 -4.50 -2.94
C HIS A 141 13.37 -5.96 -2.65
N PRO A 142 14.07 -6.67 -3.57
CA PRO A 142 14.49 -8.06 -3.35
C PRO A 142 15.32 -8.27 -2.07
N ASP A 143 16.00 -7.23 -1.59
CA ASP A 143 16.77 -7.23 -0.36
C ASP A 143 15.92 -6.98 0.90
N GLY A 144 14.60 -6.79 0.76
CA GLY A 144 13.67 -6.52 1.86
C GLY A 144 13.59 -5.06 2.31
N ARG A 145 14.37 -4.15 1.70
CA ARG A 145 14.27 -2.72 2.01
C ARG A 145 13.02 -2.12 1.38
N VAL A 146 12.36 -1.24 2.12
CA VAL A 146 11.13 -0.57 1.66
C VAL A 146 11.36 0.88 1.30
N GLY A 147 10.51 1.43 0.43
CA GLY A 147 10.53 2.85 0.06
C GLY A 147 9.30 3.29 -0.72
N PHE A 148 9.19 4.59 -0.94
CA PHE A 148 8.16 5.21 -1.76
C PHE A 148 8.73 5.71 -3.07
N ARG A 149 8.09 5.38 -4.18
CA ARG A 149 8.48 5.81 -5.54
C ARG A 149 7.41 6.71 -6.13
N ASN A 150 7.87 7.75 -6.85
CA ASN A 150 6.99 8.67 -7.55
C ASN A 150 6.35 7.98 -8.76
N PHE A 151 5.02 7.92 -8.82
CA PHE A 151 4.28 7.44 -9.99
C PHE A 151 3.39 8.53 -10.61
N THR A 152 3.45 9.78 -10.13
CA THR A 152 2.66 10.92 -10.64
C THR A 152 3.35 11.73 -11.73
N THR A 153 4.69 11.68 -11.79
CA THR A 153 5.46 12.55 -12.69
C THR A 153 6.03 11.76 -13.86
N GLY A 154 5.51 12.05 -15.05
CA GLY A 154 5.83 11.36 -16.29
C GLY A 154 4.65 11.42 -17.25
N GLY A 155 4.69 10.60 -18.30
CA GLY A 155 3.68 10.65 -19.36
C GLY A 155 3.80 11.88 -20.26
N GLY A 156 3.25 11.78 -21.47
CA GLY A 156 3.40 12.79 -22.52
C GLY A 156 3.45 12.11 -23.88
N GLY A 157 2.35 12.26 -24.63
CA GLY A 157 2.13 11.60 -25.91
C GLY A 157 0.83 10.82 -25.84
N GLY A 158 -0.19 11.25 -26.58
CA GLY A 158 -1.53 10.63 -26.63
C GLY A 158 -1.54 9.25 -27.30
N SER A 159 -0.52 8.42 -27.07
CA SER A 159 -0.40 7.08 -27.59
C SER A 159 -0.90 6.08 -26.56
N TRP A 160 -1.92 5.31 -26.96
CA TRP A 160 -2.45 4.14 -26.26
C TRP A 160 -1.45 2.97 -26.17
N SER A 161 -0.23 3.13 -26.72
CA SER A 161 0.85 2.18 -26.64
C SER A 161 2.07 2.84 -26.03
N ILE A 162 2.15 2.75 -24.71
CA ILE A 162 3.36 3.06 -23.97
C ILE A 162 4.11 1.74 -23.85
N GLY A 163 5.14 1.58 -24.67
CA GLY A 163 6.06 0.45 -24.59
C GLY A 163 7.45 0.94 -24.21
N GLY A 164 8.27 0.08 -23.63
CA GLY A 164 9.70 0.32 -23.43
C GLY A 164 10.09 0.51 -21.97
N PRO A 165 11.39 0.38 -21.67
CA PRO A 165 11.89 0.47 -20.31
C PRO A 165 11.59 1.82 -19.65
N LEU A 166 11.59 1.84 -18.31
CA LEU A 166 11.60 3.09 -17.57
C LEU A 166 12.89 3.83 -17.90
N GLU A 167 12.74 5.06 -18.40
CA GLU A 167 13.86 5.98 -18.54
C GLU A 167 14.48 6.28 -17.18
N LYS A 168 15.78 6.55 -17.18
CA LYS A 168 16.52 6.89 -15.96
C LYS A 168 15.85 8.08 -15.26
N GLY A 169 15.59 7.92 -13.96
CA GLY A 169 14.93 8.95 -13.15
C GLY A 169 13.41 8.82 -13.07
N ARG A 170 12.73 8.11 -13.97
CA ARG A 170 11.29 7.84 -13.84
C ARG A 170 11.04 6.72 -12.83
N GLY A 171 10.00 6.87 -11.99
CA GLY A 171 9.72 5.88 -10.95
C GLY A 171 10.78 5.86 -9.83
N SER A 172 11.55 6.95 -9.69
CA SER A 172 12.58 7.09 -8.65
C SER A 172 11.95 7.15 -7.27
N LEU A 173 12.77 6.80 -6.27
CA LEU A 173 12.44 7.03 -4.87
C LEU A 173 12.13 8.52 -4.63
N LEU A 174 11.10 8.79 -3.85
CA LEU A 174 10.78 10.15 -3.41
C LEU A 174 11.89 10.68 -2.50
N PRO A 175 12.42 11.90 -2.74
CA PRO A 175 13.59 12.40 -2.03
C PRO A 175 13.31 12.79 -0.56
N ASN A 176 12.06 13.06 -0.21
CA ASN A 176 11.63 13.51 1.12
C ASN A 176 11.20 12.35 2.05
N GLN A 177 11.48 11.11 1.68
CA GLN A 177 11.19 9.96 2.53
C GLN A 177 12.34 9.69 3.53
N VAL A 178 12.01 9.12 4.68
CA VAL A 178 12.98 8.64 5.66
C VAL A 178 12.93 7.12 5.69
N GLN A 179 14.02 6.46 5.33
CA GLN A 179 14.16 5.00 5.33
C GLN A 179 15.02 4.53 6.52
N SER A 180 14.73 3.34 7.03
CA SER A 180 15.48 2.69 8.11
C SER A 180 15.45 1.17 7.95
N GLY A 181 16.46 0.49 8.51
CA GLY A 181 16.64 -0.96 8.47
C GLY A 181 17.45 -1.44 7.27
N ASP A 182 18.16 -2.54 7.46
CA ASP A 182 19.10 -3.10 6.47
C ASP A 182 18.43 -4.01 5.44
N GLY A 183 17.15 -4.33 5.63
CA GLY A 183 16.44 -5.34 4.86
C GLY A 183 16.61 -6.74 5.46
N GLY A 184 16.25 -7.76 4.70
CA GLY A 184 16.27 -9.15 5.14
C GLY A 184 15.48 -10.06 4.20
N GLN A 185 15.74 -11.35 4.26
CA GLN A 185 15.08 -12.34 3.40
C GLN A 185 13.58 -12.45 3.69
N GLY A 186 12.79 -12.57 2.63
CA GLY A 186 11.34 -12.76 2.69
C GLY A 186 10.93 -14.18 3.14
N PRO A 187 9.62 -14.46 3.18
CA PRO A 187 8.52 -13.57 2.80
C PRO A 187 8.29 -12.45 3.82
N TRP A 188 7.64 -11.38 3.36
CA TRP A 188 7.42 -10.17 4.14
C TRP A 188 5.93 -9.81 4.21
N ILE A 189 5.49 -9.32 5.36
CA ILE A 189 4.24 -8.56 5.46
C ILE A 189 4.60 -7.10 5.25
N LEU A 190 4.07 -6.51 4.18
CA LEU A 190 4.07 -5.07 3.99
C LEU A 190 2.84 -4.48 4.64
N ARG A 191 3.04 -3.48 5.49
CA ARG A 191 1.95 -2.68 6.06
C ARG A 191 2.15 -1.23 5.70
N LEU A 192 1.18 -0.66 5.00
CA LEU A 192 1.09 0.77 4.69
C LEU A 192 0.04 1.38 5.61
N THR A 193 0.44 2.33 6.44
CA THR A 193 -0.47 3.06 7.34
C THR A 193 -0.46 4.52 6.95
N GLN A 194 -1.65 5.10 6.74
CA GLN A 194 -1.85 6.53 6.58
C GLN A 194 -2.45 7.12 7.86
N THR A 195 -1.84 8.19 8.34
CA THR A 195 -2.33 8.97 9.50
C THR A 195 -2.39 10.45 9.14
N GLN A 196 -3.47 11.12 9.51
CA GLN A 196 -3.47 12.58 9.56
C GLN A 196 -2.55 13.06 10.69
N PRO A 197 -1.79 14.14 10.51
CA PRO A 197 -1.05 14.76 11.58
C PRO A 197 -2.04 15.34 12.58
N LEU A 198 -1.76 15.11 13.86
CA LEU A 198 -2.52 15.71 14.96
C LEU A 198 -2.16 17.20 15.01
N THR A 199 -2.88 18.04 14.26
CA THR A 199 -2.65 19.48 14.28
C THR A 199 -3.95 20.24 14.53
N ASN A 200 -3.82 21.37 15.24
CA ASN A 200 -4.90 22.34 15.39
C ASN A 200 -4.90 23.36 14.23
N ASN A 201 -4.09 23.16 13.18
CA ASN A 201 -3.96 24.09 12.06
C ASN A 201 -4.71 23.54 10.83
N PRO A 202 -5.79 24.21 10.38
CA PRO A 202 -6.61 23.76 9.25
C PRO A 202 -5.85 23.60 7.93
N GLU A 203 -4.74 24.31 7.71
CA GLU A 203 -3.91 24.11 6.49
C GLU A 203 -3.15 22.78 6.49
N SER A 204 -2.79 22.29 7.68
CA SER A 204 -2.13 20.99 7.86
C SER A 204 -3.11 19.81 7.97
N ALA A 205 -4.42 20.08 8.06
CA ALA A 205 -5.45 19.05 8.11
C ALA A 205 -5.50 18.19 6.82
N ASN A 206 -4.97 18.72 5.70
CA ASN A 206 -4.89 18.03 4.42
C ASN A 206 -3.55 17.32 4.15
N THR A 207 -2.57 17.47 5.04
CA THR A 207 -1.29 16.77 4.89
C THR A 207 -1.39 15.40 5.52
N TYR A 208 -0.91 14.35 4.86
CA TYR A 208 -0.86 13.01 5.45
C TYR A 208 0.57 12.58 5.75
N ARG A 209 0.71 11.75 6.77
CA ARG A 209 1.91 10.94 6.99
C ARG A 209 1.59 9.50 6.63
N VAL A 210 2.44 8.90 5.80
CA VAL A 210 2.38 7.48 5.49
C VAL A 210 3.62 6.77 6.02
N LEU A 211 3.41 5.57 6.54
CA LEU A 211 4.44 4.67 7.04
C LEU A 211 4.30 3.33 6.33
N LEU A 212 5.35 2.89 5.66
CA LEU A 212 5.48 1.56 5.10
C LEU A 212 6.45 0.76 5.98
N THR A 213 6.06 -0.44 6.39
CA THR A 213 6.93 -1.37 7.13
C THR A 213 6.99 -2.72 6.42
N ALA A 214 8.17 -3.32 6.37
CA ALA A 214 8.35 -4.74 6.04
C ALA A 214 8.70 -5.53 7.30
N THR A 215 7.86 -6.52 7.60
CA THR A 215 8.05 -7.45 8.72
C THR A 215 8.25 -8.86 8.16
N GLN A 216 9.25 -9.59 8.64
CA GLN A 216 9.47 -10.96 8.20
C GLN A 216 8.37 -11.88 8.75
N VAL A 217 7.73 -12.67 7.88
CA VAL A 217 6.55 -13.50 8.23
C VAL A 217 6.85 -14.48 9.37
N LYS A 218 8.01 -15.15 9.34
CA LYS A 218 8.33 -16.21 10.32
C LYS A 218 8.69 -15.68 11.70
N SER A 219 9.49 -14.62 11.77
CA SER A 219 10.02 -14.09 13.04
C SER A 219 9.15 -12.97 13.62
N GLY A 220 8.34 -12.31 12.79
CA GLY A 220 7.62 -11.09 13.20
C GLY A 220 8.54 -9.86 13.36
N ASN A 221 9.83 -9.97 13.00
CA ASN A 221 10.78 -8.87 13.14
C ASN A 221 10.56 -7.82 12.05
N LEU A 222 10.53 -6.55 12.46
CA LEU A 222 10.63 -5.41 11.56
C LEU A 222 12.04 -5.38 10.96
N ILE A 223 12.13 -5.46 9.63
CA ILE A 223 13.43 -5.49 8.92
C ILE A 223 13.72 -4.19 8.17
N SER A 224 12.68 -3.45 7.80
CA SER A 224 12.81 -2.16 7.11
C SER A 224 11.54 -1.33 7.28
N SER A 225 11.70 -0.02 7.27
CA SER A 225 10.60 0.94 7.26
C SER A 225 10.93 2.16 6.40
N ALA A 226 9.91 2.77 5.84
CA ALA A 226 9.98 4.06 5.15
C ALA A 226 8.83 4.94 5.62
N SER A 227 9.08 6.23 5.86
CA SER A 227 8.02 7.20 6.15
C SER A 227 8.08 8.39 5.20
N LEU A 228 6.92 8.91 4.84
CA LEU A 228 6.75 10.06 3.97
C LEU A 228 5.69 11.00 4.58
N SER A 229 5.97 12.29 4.59
CA SER A 229 5.11 13.32 5.17
C SER A 229 4.77 14.37 4.12
N GLY A 230 3.59 15.00 4.26
CA GLY A 230 3.13 16.02 3.32
C GLY A 230 2.61 15.42 2.02
N VAL A 231 2.03 14.22 2.10
CA VAL A 231 1.31 13.57 1.00
C VAL A 231 -0.12 14.10 0.95
#